data_AF-A0A379B2E5-F1
#
_entry.id   AF-A0A379B2E5-F1
#
_cell.length_a   1.000
_cell.length_b   1.000
_cell.length_c   1.000
_cell.angle_alpha   90.00
_cell.angle_beta   90.00
_cell.angle_gamma   90.00
#
_symmetry.space_group_name_H-M   'P 1'
#
loop_
_entity.id
_entity.type
_entity.pdbx_description
1 polymer ?
#
loop_
_entity_poly.entity_id
_entity_poly.type
_entity_poly.pdbx_seq_one_letter_code
_entity_poly.pdbx_strand_id
1 'polypeptide(L)'
;MSGAELPPEQQAELAKLQTEGAQLSAKFSQNVLDATDAFGIYFDDAAPLAGIPEDALAMFAAAAQSEGKTGYKIGLQIPHYLAVIQYAGNRELREQIYRAYVTRASELSNDGKFDNTANIDRTLENALKTAKLLGFKNYAELSLATKMADTPEQVLNFLHDLARRAKPYAEKDLAEVKAFAREHLGLADPQPWDLSYAGEKLREAKYAFSETEVKNTSPSAKY
;
A
#
# COMPACT_ATOMS: atom_id res chain seq x y z
N MET A 1 -28.19 -7.40 -6.77
CA MET A 1 -29.47 -8.13 -6.71
C MET A 1 -29.72 -8.60 -5.29
N SER A 2 -30.97 -8.60 -4.82
CA SER A 2 -31.33 -8.91 -3.42
C SER A 2 -31.70 -10.38 -3.14
N GLY A 3 -31.78 -11.24 -4.17
CA GLY A 3 -32.22 -12.63 -4.00
C GLY A 3 -33.72 -12.80 -3.71
N ALA A 4 -34.54 -11.78 -3.98
CA ALA A 4 -35.96 -11.77 -3.66
C ALA A 4 -36.79 -12.87 -4.35
N GLU A 5 -36.29 -13.42 -5.46
CA GLU A 5 -36.94 -14.49 -6.23
C GLU A 5 -36.53 -15.90 -5.79
N LEU A 6 -35.60 -16.03 -4.84
CA LEU A 6 -35.14 -17.32 -4.36
C LEU A 6 -36.23 -18.03 -3.53
N PRO A 7 -36.26 -19.37 -3.52
CA PRO A 7 -37.07 -20.14 -2.57
C PRO A 7 -36.75 -19.78 -1.12
N PRO A 8 -37.70 -19.92 -0.16
CA PRO A 8 -37.50 -19.52 1.23
C PRO A 8 -36.24 -20.10 1.90
N GLU A 9 -35.91 -21.37 1.63
CA GLU A 9 -34.69 -22.01 2.16
C GLU A 9 -33.40 -21.34 1.65
N GLN A 10 -33.38 -20.99 0.36
CA GLN A 10 -32.25 -20.31 -0.26
C GLN A 10 -32.15 -18.83 0.17
N GLN A 11 -33.28 -18.17 0.47
CA GLN A 11 -33.27 -16.84 1.07
C GLN A 11 -32.63 -16.86 2.47
N ALA A 12 -32.96 -17.87 3.29
CA ALA A 12 -32.35 -18.05 4.60
C ALA A 12 -30.84 -18.33 4.52
N GLU A 13 -30.41 -19.15 3.55
CA GLU A 13 -28.99 -19.38 3.29
C GLU A 13 -28.27 -18.10 2.85
N LEU A 14 -28.87 -17.32 1.95
CA LEU A 14 -28.32 -16.05 1.50
C LEU A 14 -28.15 -15.06 2.66
N ALA A 15 -29.15 -14.94 3.53
CA ALA A 15 -29.09 -14.06 4.71
C ALA A 15 -27.97 -14.48 5.68
N LYS A 16 -27.75 -15.79 5.85
CA LYS A 16 -26.64 -16.33 6.66
C LYS A 16 -25.28 -15.99 6.03
N LEU A 17 -25.14 -16.18 4.70
CA LEU A 17 -23.93 -15.83 3.97
C LEU A 17 -23.62 -14.33 4.04
N GLN A 18 -24.63 -13.47 3.91
CA GLN A 18 -24.47 -12.01 4.03
C GLN A 18 -24.00 -11.60 5.42
N THR A 19 -24.57 -12.21 6.46
CA THR A 19 -24.17 -11.97 7.86
C THR A 19 -22.74 -12.41 8.10
N GLU A 20 -22.36 -13.62 7.66
CA GLU A 20 -20.99 -14.11 7.74
C GLU A 20 -20.02 -13.21 6.97
N GLY A 21 -20.36 -12.78 5.75
CA GLY A 21 -19.55 -11.88 4.94
C GLY A 21 -19.29 -10.53 5.61
N ALA A 22 -20.31 -9.97 6.26
CA ALA A 22 -20.16 -8.74 7.04
C ALA A 22 -19.23 -8.93 8.25
N GLN A 23 -19.35 -10.05 8.96
CA GLN A 23 -18.48 -10.39 10.09
C GLN A 23 -17.02 -10.60 9.66
N LEU A 24 -16.78 -11.31 8.54
CA LEU A 24 -15.45 -11.52 7.97
C LEU A 24 -14.80 -10.20 7.57
N SER A 25 -15.55 -9.31 6.90
CA SER A 25 -15.07 -7.99 6.49
C SER A 25 -14.69 -7.11 7.70
N ALA A 26 -15.53 -7.11 8.74
CA ALA A 26 -15.25 -6.40 9.99
C ALA A 26 -14.00 -6.98 10.68
N LYS A 27 -13.89 -8.31 10.76
CA LYS A 27 -12.74 -8.98 11.37
C LYS A 27 -11.45 -8.73 10.60
N PHE A 28 -11.49 -8.79 9.27
CA PHE A 28 -10.35 -8.48 8.42
C PHE A 28 -9.85 -7.05 8.69
N SER A 29 -10.77 -6.08 8.67
CA SER A 29 -10.44 -4.66 8.87
C SER A 29 -9.88 -4.40 10.27
N GLN A 30 -10.47 -5.02 11.30
CA GLN A 30 -9.99 -4.91 12.68
C GLN A 30 -8.59 -5.50 12.83
N ASN A 31 -8.32 -6.67 12.26
CA ASN A 31 -6.99 -7.29 12.30
C ASN A 31 -5.92 -6.40 11.63
N VAL A 32 -6.24 -5.75 10.51
CA VAL A 32 -5.31 -4.81 9.84
C VAL A 32 -5.03 -3.59 10.73
N LEU A 33 -6.06 -3.04 11.38
CA LEU A 33 -5.93 -1.92 12.30
C LEU A 33 -5.07 -2.32 13.51
N ASP A 34 -5.40 -3.43 14.16
CA ASP A 34 -4.68 -3.92 15.34
C ASP A 34 -3.21 -4.23 15.02
N ALA A 35 -2.92 -4.85 13.86
CA ALA A 35 -1.55 -5.09 13.42
C ALA A 35 -0.78 -3.80 13.12
N THR A 36 -1.46 -2.78 12.60
CA THR A 36 -0.88 -1.46 12.35
C THR A 36 -0.54 -0.75 13.65
N ASP A 37 -1.43 -0.81 14.65
CA ASP A 37 -1.28 -0.12 15.93
C ASP A 37 -0.35 -0.86 16.90
N ALA A 38 -0.24 -2.19 16.79
CA ALA A 38 0.67 -2.99 17.58
C ALA A 38 2.17 -2.75 17.26
N PHE A 39 2.46 -2.11 16.13
CA PHE A 39 3.82 -1.79 15.73
C PHE A 39 4.20 -0.35 16.12
N GLY A 40 5.40 -0.19 16.67
CA GLY A 40 6.00 1.12 16.88
C GLY A 40 7.50 1.02 17.15
N ILE A 41 8.27 1.86 16.47
CA ILE A 41 9.69 2.09 16.77
C ILE A 41 9.82 3.46 17.43
N TYR A 42 10.64 3.54 18.47
CA TYR A 42 10.87 4.75 19.24
C TYR A 42 12.31 5.20 19.10
N PHE A 43 12.51 6.51 19.01
CA PHE A 43 13.81 7.16 18.97
C PHE A 43 13.84 8.31 19.97
N ASP A 44 14.92 8.41 20.76
CA ASP A 44 15.09 9.48 21.73
C ASP A 44 15.47 10.81 21.07
N ASP A 45 16.16 10.75 19.93
CA ASP A 45 16.61 11.91 19.16
C ASP A 45 16.41 11.73 17.64
N ALA A 46 16.62 12.80 16.89
CA ALA A 46 16.36 12.85 15.45
C ALA A 46 17.54 12.37 14.58
N ALA A 47 18.70 12.05 15.14
CA ALA A 47 19.88 11.66 14.35
C ALA A 47 19.63 10.39 13.49
N PRO A 48 18.96 9.32 14.00
CA PRO A 48 18.58 8.16 13.19
C PRO A 48 17.57 8.46 12.09
N LEU A 49 16.92 9.64 12.15
CA LEU A 49 15.85 10.10 11.27
C LEU A 49 16.35 11.11 10.23
N ALA A 50 17.65 11.15 9.98
CA ALA A 50 18.26 12.03 8.99
C ALA A 50 17.59 11.90 7.61
N GLY A 51 17.31 13.04 6.98
CA GLY A 51 16.65 13.14 5.68
C GLY A 51 15.13 13.23 5.75
N ILE A 52 14.50 12.87 6.88
CA ILE A 52 13.05 12.99 7.06
C ILE A 52 12.66 14.49 7.17
N PRO A 53 11.65 14.96 6.41
CA PRO A 53 11.14 16.33 6.49
C PRO A 53 10.66 16.74 7.89
N GLU A 54 10.75 18.04 8.20
CA GLU A 54 10.40 18.58 9.52
C GLU A 54 8.94 18.35 9.92
N ASP A 55 8.01 18.41 8.96
CA ASP A 55 6.59 18.13 9.19
C ASP A 55 6.35 16.65 9.56
N ALA A 56 7.07 15.72 8.93
CA ALA A 56 7.05 14.31 9.29
C ALA A 56 7.69 14.05 10.66
N LEU A 57 8.80 14.74 10.99
CA LEU A 57 9.39 14.67 12.34
C LEU A 57 8.42 15.18 13.41
N ALA A 58 7.71 16.28 13.16
CA ALA A 58 6.69 16.80 14.07
C ALA A 58 5.54 15.80 14.28
N MET A 59 5.09 15.13 13.22
CA MET A 59 4.10 14.05 13.30
C MET A 59 4.59 12.89 14.17
N PHE A 60 5.86 12.47 14.02
CA PHE A 60 6.44 11.40 14.85
C PHE A 60 6.56 11.80 16.32
N ALA A 61 6.91 13.05 16.59
CA ALA A 61 6.97 13.58 17.95
C ALA A 61 5.59 13.61 18.61
N ALA A 62 4.57 14.08 17.87
CA ALA A 62 3.18 14.07 18.34
C ALA A 62 2.67 12.64 18.63
N ALA A 63 3.07 11.67 17.81
CA ALA A 63 2.72 10.25 18.01
C ALA A 63 3.40 9.64 19.25
N ALA A 64 4.61 10.07 19.62
CA ALA A 64 5.22 9.66 20.89
C ALA A 64 4.52 10.35 22.08
N GLN A 65 4.22 11.64 21.95
CA GLN A 65 3.58 12.44 22.98
C GLN A 65 2.17 11.94 23.32
N SER A 66 1.40 11.45 22.35
CA SER A 66 0.07 10.89 22.59
C SER A 66 0.09 9.63 23.47
N GLU A 67 1.24 8.96 23.57
CA GLU A 67 1.49 7.85 24.50
C GLU A 67 2.20 8.26 25.79
N GLY A 68 2.38 9.57 26.02
CA GLY A 68 3.12 10.08 27.17
C GLY A 68 4.63 9.84 27.10
N LYS A 69 5.19 9.58 25.91
CA LYS A 69 6.63 9.38 25.68
C LYS A 69 7.26 10.63 25.07
N THR A 70 8.56 10.82 25.32
CA THR A 70 9.39 11.82 24.63
C THR A 70 10.00 11.23 23.36
N GLY A 71 10.62 12.08 22.53
CA GLY A 71 11.27 11.64 21.30
C GLY A 71 10.29 11.46 20.15
N TYR A 72 10.47 10.42 19.35
CA TYR A 72 9.76 10.18 18.10
C TYR A 72 9.21 8.75 18.05
N LYS A 73 7.95 8.60 17.62
CA LYS A 73 7.32 7.31 17.35
C LYS A 73 7.06 7.17 15.85
N ILE A 74 7.53 6.06 15.28
CA ILE A 74 7.21 5.66 13.91
C ILE A 74 6.36 4.39 13.95
N GLY A 75 5.11 4.50 13.51
CA GLY A 75 4.19 3.38 13.33
C GLY A 75 4.03 3.00 11.85
N LEU A 76 2.99 2.21 11.56
CA LEU A 76 2.68 1.76 10.19
C LEU A 76 1.49 2.49 9.55
N GLN A 77 1.01 3.56 10.19
CA GLN A 77 0.05 4.47 9.58
C GLN A 77 0.63 5.01 8.26
N ILE A 78 -0.18 5.11 7.21
CA ILE A 78 0.29 5.43 5.86
C ILE A 78 1.21 6.67 5.82
N PRO A 79 0.89 7.80 6.49
CA PRO A 79 1.80 8.95 6.52
C PRO A 79 3.18 8.64 7.10
N HIS A 80 3.26 7.80 8.14
CA HIS A 80 4.53 7.40 8.73
C HIS A 80 5.34 6.53 7.78
N TYR A 81 4.69 5.52 7.21
CA TYR A 81 5.31 4.61 6.25
C TYR A 81 5.90 5.36 5.05
N LEU A 82 5.11 6.27 4.44
CA LEU A 82 5.53 7.04 3.27
C LEU A 82 6.70 7.97 3.60
N ALA A 83 6.64 8.67 4.74
CA ALA A 83 7.72 9.56 5.18
C ALA A 83 9.05 8.82 5.32
N VAL A 84 9.04 7.61 5.89
CA VAL A 84 10.25 6.80 6.02
C VAL A 84 10.74 6.28 4.68
N ILE A 85 9.86 5.62 3.90
CA ILE A 85 10.29 4.91 2.69
C ILE A 85 10.77 5.85 1.58
N GLN A 86 10.32 7.11 1.59
CA GLN A 86 10.70 8.14 0.62
C GLN A 86 11.93 8.95 1.06
N TYR A 87 12.09 9.25 2.35
CA TYR A 87 13.04 10.28 2.79
C TYR A 87 14.10 9.82 3.78
N ALA A 88 13.88 8.74 4.54
CA ALA A 88 14.84 8.32 5.55
C ALA A 88 16.18 7.93 4.91
N GLY A 89 17.25 8.63 5.28
CA GLY A 89 18.61 8.31 4.83
C GLY A 89 19.11 6.98 5.39
N ASN A 90 18.65 6.61 6.60
CA ASN A 90 18.94 5.34 7.25
C ASN A 90 18.28 4.16 6.49
N ARG A 91 19.10 3.29 5.89
CA ARG A 91 18.62 2.16 5.08
C ARG A 91 17.99 1.06 5.94
N GLU A 92 18.55 0.79 7.10
CA GLU A 92 18.07 -0.20 8.05
C GLU A 92 16.66 0.17 8.54
N LEU A 93 16.41 1.46 8.79
CA LEU A 93 15.07 1.98 9.14
C LEU A 93 14.08 1.75 7.98
N ARG A 94 14.48 2.04 6.73
CA ARG A 94 13.62 1.76 5.56
C ARG A 94 13.29 0.28 5.45
N GLU A 95 14.28 -0.59 5.63
CA GLU A 95 14.06 -2.04 5.58
C GLU A 95 13.11 -2.51 6.68
N GLN A 96 13.33 -2.07 7.92
CA GLN A 96 12.52 -2.46 9.07
C GLN A 96 11.05 -2.05 8.89
N ILE A 97 10.82 -0.79 8.49
CA ILE A 97 9.47 -0.26 8.23
C ILE A 97 8.83 -0.94 7.03
N TYR A 98 9.58 -1.16 5.94
CA TYR A 98 9.08 -1.87 4.77
C TYR A 98 8.58 -3.27 5.12
N ARG A 99 9.44 -4.08 5.76
CA ARG A 99 9.11 -5.45 6.14
C ARG A 99 7.89 -5.48 7.05
N ALA A 100 7.89 -4.65 8.09
CA ALA A 100 6.76 -4.54 9.00
C ALA A 100 5.47 -4.18 8.26
N TYR A 101 5.51 -3.24 7.32
CA TYR A 101 4.34 -2.79 6.56
C TYR A 101 3.79 -3.87 5.61
N VAL A 102 4.67 -4.59 4.89
CA VAL A 102 4.24 -5.60 3.90
C VAL A 102 3.81 -6.93 4.53
N THR A 103 4.16 -7.18 5.79
CA THR A 103 3.73 -8.39 6.52
C THR A 103 2.58 -8.16 7.49
N ARG A 104 2.01 -6.94 7.56
CA ARG A 104 0.90 -6.65 8.50
C ARG A 104 -0.27 -7.60 8.33
N ALA A 105 -0.84 -8.03 9.46
CA ALA A 105 -1.99 -8.92 9.52
C ALA A 105 -1.78 -10.23 8.73
N SER A 106 -0.55 -10.71 8.72
CA SER A 106 -0.15 -12.03 8.21
C SER A 106 0.48 -12.86 9.32
N GLU A 107 0.69 -14.14 9.06
CA GLU A 107 1.43 -15.09 9.89
C GLU A 107 2.88 -14.64 10.17
N LEU A 108 3.42 -13.73 9.35
CA LEU A 108 4.77 -13.19 9.47
C LEU A 108 4.87 -11.98 10.42
N SER A 109 3.77 -11.58 11.06
CA SER A 109 3.71 -10.43 11.98
C SER A 109 3.01 -10.81 13.29
N ASN A 110 3.44 -10.20 14.41
CA ASN A 110 2.79 -10.34 15.72
C ASN A 110 2.50 -11.80 16.12
N ASP A 111 3.41 -12.73 15.82
CA ASP A 111 3.26 -14.17 16.06
C ASP A 111 1.96 -14.77 15.48
N GLY A 112 1.49 -14.21 14.35
CA GLY A 112 0.25 -14.61 13.68
C GLY A 112 -1.03 -14.21 14.41
N LYS A 113 -0.95 -13.41 15.49
CA LYS A 113 -2.11 -12.98 16.30
C LYS A 113 -3.21 -12.31 15.49
N PHE A 114 -2.84 -11.57 14.45
CA PHE A 114 -3.74 -10.82 13.59
C PHE A 114 -3.79 -11.36 12.16
N ASP A 115 -3.36 -12.61 11.94
CA ASP A 115 -3.34 -13.22 10.61
C ASP A 115 -4.73 -13.21 9.95
N ASN A 116 -4.78 -12.70 8.73
CA ASN A 116 -5.98 -12.62 7.92
C ASN A 116 -6.09 -13.70 6.84
N THR A 117 -5.12 -14.60 6.72
CA THR A 117 -5.11 -15.64 5.67
C THR A 117 -6.40 -16.46 5.69
N ALA A 118 -6.79 -17.00 6.85
CA ALA A 118 -8.04 -17.76 6.99
C ALA A 118 -9.31 -16.91 6.76
N ASN A 119 -9.28 -15.62 7.10
CA ASN A 119 -10.41 -14.71 6.84
C ASN A 119 -10.56 -14.46 5.33
N ILE A 120 -9.46 -14.33 4.60
CA ILE A 120 -9.46 -14.17 3.14
C ILE A 120 -10.03 -15.43 2.49
N ASP A 121 -9.52 -16.61 2.85
CA ASP A 121 -10.00 -17.88 2.30
C ASP A 121 -11.51 -18.04 2.51
N ARG A 122 -11.96 -17.79 3.75
CA ARG A 122 -13.37 -17.90 4.08
C ARG A 122 -14.23 -16.84 3.36
N THR A 123 -13.69 -15.65 3.13
CA THR A 123 -14.36 -14.60 2.35
C THR A 123 -14.54 -15.04 0.90
N LEU A 124 -13.52 -15.66 0.29
CA LEU A 124 -13.58 -16.16 -1.08
C LEU A 124 -14.58 -17.32 -1.20
N GLU A 125 -14.61 -18.24 -0.24
CA GLU A 125 -15.61 -19.31 -0.18
C GLU A 125 -17.04 -18.75 -0.06
N ASN A 126 -17.25 -17.79 0.84
CA ASN A 126 -18.53 -17.15 1.06
C ASN A 126 -18.98 -16.40 -0.21
N ALA A 127 -18.07 -15.67 -0.87
CA ALA A 127 -18.32 -14.99 -2.12
C ALA A 127 -18.72 -15.96 -3.25
N LEU A 128 -18.03 -17.10 -3.37
CA LEU A 128 -18.36 -18.13 -4.37
C LEU A 128 -19.73 -18.76 -4.09
N LYS A 129 -20.04 -19.10 -2.83
CA LYS A 129 -21.34 -19.66 -2.44
C LYS A 129 -22.47 -18.67 -2.73
N THR A 130 -22.28 -17.40 -2.37
CA THR A 130 -23.24 -16.33 -2.65
C THR A 130 -23.51 -16.17 -4.15
N ALA A 131 -22.46 -16.19 -4.98
CA ALA A 131 -22.60 -16.12 -6.42
C ALA A 131 -23.41 -17.29 -6.99
N LYS A 132 -23.06 -18.53 -6.61
CA LYS A 132 -23.76 -19.74 -7.07
C LYS A 132 -25.22 -19.77 -6.65
N LEU A 133 -25.51 -19.37 -5.42
CA LEU A 133 -26.88 -19.30 -4.90
C LEU A 133 -27.74 -18.31 -5.71
N LEU A 134 -27.13 -17.24 -6.22
CA LEU A 134 -27.78 -16.25 -7.07
C LEU A 134 -27.70 -16.58 -8.58
N GLY A 135 -27.26 -17.78 -8.96
CA GLY A 135 -27.22 -18.24 -10.34
C GLY A 135 -26.00 -17.79 -11.16
N PHE A 136 -24.99 -17.20 -10.53
CA PHE A 136 -23.74 -16.77 -11.18
C PHE A 136 -22.63 -17.83 -11.03
N LYS A 137 -21.69 -17.89 -11.98
CA LYS A 137 -20.59 -18.87 -11.92
C LYS A 137 -19.54 -18.50 -10.89
N ASN A 138 -19.34 -17.20 -10.67
CA ASN A 138 -18.34 -16.64 -9.77
C ASN A 138 -18.78 -15.26 -9.27
N TYR A 139 -18.09 -14.75 -8.25
CA TYR A 139 -18.43 -13.47 -7.63
C TYR A 139 -18.18 -12.25 -8.53
N ALA A 140 -17.26 -12.34 -9.49
CA ALA A 140 -17.00 -11.24 -10.43
C ALA A 140 -18.23 -11.00 -11.33
N GLU A 141 -18.86 -12.06 -11.85
CA GLU A 141 -20.11 -11.97 -12.61
C GLU A 141 -21.23 -11.33 -11.77
N LEU A 142 -21.41 -11.80 -10.52
CA LEU A 142 -22.38 -11.21 -9.59
C LEU A 142 -22.11 -9.72 -9.34
N SER A 143 -20.83 -9.34 -9.16
CA SER A 143 -20.43 -7.95 -8.91
C SER A 143 -20.66 -7.03 -10.11
N LEU A 144 -20.50 -7.57 -11.32
CA LEU A 144 -20.69 -6.84 -12.58
C LEU A 144 -22.16 -6.67 -12.96
N ALA A 145 -23.06 -7.52 -12.47
CA ALA A 145 -24.49 -7.46 -12.80
C ALA A 145 -25.16 -6.10 -12.50
N THR A 146 -24.54 -5.24 -11.69
CA THR A 146 -25.02 -3.87 -11.41
C THR A 146 -24.07 -2.78 -11.90
N LYS A 147 -23.08 -3.10 -12.75
CA LYS A 147 -22.04 -2.19 -13.23
C LYS A 147 -22.09 -2.08 -14.76
N MET A 148 -21.34 -1.12 -15.30
CA MET A 148 -21.31 -0.80 -16.74
C MET A 148 -20.53 -1.82 -17.60
N ALA A 149 -19.68 -2.66 -17.01
CA ALA A 149 -18.91 -3.64 -17.77
C ALA A 149 -19.71 -4.95 -17.91
N ASP A 150 -19.83 -5.47 -19.13
CA ASP A 150 -20.77 -6.56 -19.43
C ASP A 150 -20.28 -7.93 -18.94
N THR A 151 -18.96 -8.17 -18.94
CA THR A 151 -18.38 -9.48 -18.57
C THR A 151 -17.03 -9.39 -17.85
N PRO A 152 -16.69 -10.36 -16.97
CA PRO A 152 -15.37 -10.45 -16.38
C PRO A 152 -14.24 -10.54 -17.41
N GLU A 153 -14.45 -11.24 -18.53
CA GLU A 153 -13.48 -11.38 -19.61
C GLU A 153 -13.13 -10.04 -20.26
N GLN A 154 -14.12 -9.18 -20.52
CA GLN A 154 -13.85 -7.83 -21.04
C GLN A 154 -12.98 -7.01 -20.08
N VAL A 155 -13.26 -7.09 -18.77
CA VAL A 155 -12.47 -6.41 -17.73
C VAL A 155 -11.03 -6.93 -17.72
N LEU A 156 -10.83 -8.25 -17.74
CA LEU A 156 -9.50 -8.86 -17.77
C LEU A 156 -8.74 -8.51 -19.04
N ASN A 157 -9.39 -8.53 -20.21
CA ASN A 157 -8.77 -8.16 -21.47
C ASN A 157 -8.31 -6.70 -21.46
N PHE A 158 -9.12 -5.79 -20.92
CA PHE A 158 -8.74 -4.39 -20.76
C PHE A 158 -7.52 -4.23 -19.84
N LEU A 159 -7.52 -4.88 -18.67
CA LEU A 159 -6.41 -4.81 -17.71
C LEU A 159 -5.13 -5.42 -18.28
N HIS A 160 -5.21 -6.55 -18.99
CA HIS A 160 -4.06 -7.17 -19.65
C HIS A 160 -3.50 -6.32 -20.79
N ASP A 161 -4.36 -5.69 -21.60
CA ASP A 161 -3.92 -4.77 -22.64
C ASP A 161 -3.19 -3.56 -22.04
N LEU A 162 -3.75 -2.97 -20.97
CA LEU A 162 -3.13 -1.89 -20.23
C LEU A 162 -1.77 -2.30 -19.67
N ALA A 163 -1.70 -3.45 -18.98
CA ALA A 163 -0.46 -3.97 -18.41
C ALA A 163 0.61 -4.22 -19.48
N ARG A 164 0.24 -4.80 -20.62
CA ARG A 164 1.13 -5.05 -21.76
C ARG A 164 1.72 -3.75 -22.32
N ARG A 165 0.92 -2.69 -22.42
CA ARG A 165 1.37 -1.38 -22.91
C ARG A 165 2.21 -0.62 -21.89
N ALA A 166 1.88 -0.73 -20.60
CA ALA A 166 2.56 -0.02 -19.52
C ALA A 166 3.90 -0.67 -19.13
N LYS A 167 4.02 -2.00 -19.22
CA LYS A 167 5.18 -2.76 -18.75
C LYS A 167 6.53 -2.27 -19.29
N PRO A 168 6.73 -1.99 -20.59
CA PRO A 168 8.03 -1.52 -21.10
C PRO A 168 8.46 -0.17 -20.48
N TYR A 169 7.51 0.71 -20.18
CA TYR A 169 7.79 1.98 -19.53
C TYR A 169 8.16 1.78 -18.06
N ALA A 170 7.40 0.93 -17.35
CA ALA A 170 7.70 0.59 -15.96
C ALA A 170 9.07 -0.10 -15.80
N GLU A 171 9.46 -0.97 -16.74
CA GLU A 171 10.78 -1.61 -16.75
C GLU A 171 11.90 -0.58 -16.98
N LYS A 172 11.69 0.39 -17.87
CA LYS A 172 12.63 1.49 -18.10
C LYS A 172 12.77 2.38 -16.85
N ASP A 173 11.66 2.77 -16.24
CA ASP A 173 11.65 3.62 -15.04
C ASP A 173 12.36 2.91 -13.88
N LEU A 174 12.08 1.61 -13.68
CA LEU A 174 12.77 0.80 -12.66
C LEU A 174 14.27 0.69 -12.95
N ALA A 175 14.67 0.51 -14.21
CA ALA A 175 16.07 0.46 -14.60
C ALA A 175 16.79 1.78 -14.31
N GLU A 176 16.13 2.92 -14.59
CA GLU A 176 16.66 4.25 -14.30
C GLU A 176 16.84 4.48 -12.80
N VAL A 177 15.82 4.17 -11.99
CA VAL A 177 15.90 4.29 -10.52
C VAL A 177 17.01 3.41 -9.96
N LYS A 178 17.14 2.16 -10.45
CA LYS A 178 18.21 1.25 -10.01
C LYS A 178 19.61 1.71 -10.43
N ALA A 179 19.75 2.31 -11.62
CA ALA A 179 21.01 2.88 -12.07
C ALA A 179 21.41 4.07 -11.19
N PHE A 180 20.48 5.00 -10.97
CA PHE A 180 20.69 6.15 -10.09
C PHE A 180 21.08 5.74 -8.66
N ALA A 181 20.39 4.74 -8.10
CA ALA A 181 20.70 4.20 -6.78
C ALA A 181 22.15 3.67 -6.68
N ARG A 182 22.64 2.97 -7.70
CA ARG A 182 24.01 2.46 -7.74
C ARG A 182 25.04 3.57 -7.90
N GLU A 183 24.80 4.50 -8.82
CA GLU A 183 25.75 5.52 -9.24
C GLU A 183 25.88 6.67 -8.23
N HIS A 184 24.78 7.05 -7.58
CA HIS A 184 24.72 8.26 -6.76
C HIS A 184 24.43 8.00 -5.28
N LEU A 185 23.85 6.86 -4.92
CA LEU A 185 23.47 6.55 -3.53
C LEU A 185 24.32 5.43 -2.91
N GLY A 186 25.25 4.85 -3.66
CA GLY A 186 26.10 3.75 -3.19
C GLY A 186 25.34 2.44 -2.95
N LEU A 187 24.13 2.30 -3.49
CA LEU A 187 23.28 1.11 -3.32
C LEU A 187 23.57 0.11 -4.45
N ALA A 188 24.61 -0.71 -4.29
CA ALA A 188 25.04 -1.68 -5.30
C ALA A 188 23.93 -2.66 -5.72
N ASP A 189 23.11 -3.09 -4.76
CA ASP A 189 21.95 -3.95 -4.96
C ASP A 189 20.70 -3.31 -4.31
N PRO A 190 19.97 -2.44 -5.05
CA PRO A 190 18.77 -1.79 -4.55
C PRO A 190 17.64 -2.79 -4.31
N GLN A 191 17.18 -2.84 -3.06
CA GLN A 191 16.11 -3.72 -2.59
C GLN A 191 14.75 -2.99 -2.66
N PRO A 192 13.60 -3.68 -2.46
CA PRO A 192 12.29 -3.03 -2.53
C PRO A 192 12.14 -1.79 -1.63
N TRP A 193 12.79 -1.78 -0.46
CA TRP A 193 12.79 -0.65 0.48
C TRP A 193 13.72 0.51 0.09
N ASP A 194 14.48 0.35 -1.00
CA ASP A 194 15.35 1.40 -1.54
C ASP A 194 14.70 2.14 -2.72
N LEU A 195 13.70 1.53 -3.38
CA LEU A 195 13.18 2.04 -4.65
C LEU A 195 12.46 3.39 -4.53
N SER A 196 11.62 3.56 -3.49
CA SER A 196 10.93 4.84 -3.27
C SER A 196 11.90 5.95 -2.89
N TYR A 197 12.87 5.67 -2.02
CA TYR A 197 13.93 6.61 -1.65
C TYR A 197 14.78 7.01 -2.87
N ALA A 198 15.25 6.04 -3.65
CA ALA A 198 16.04 6.31 -4.85
C ALA A 198 15.24 7.06 -5.92
N GLY A 199 13.95 6.73 -6.10
CA GLY A 199 13.06 7.44 -7.00
C GLY A 199 12.87 8.89 -6.60
N GLU A 200 12.74 9.17 -5.30
CA GLU A 200 12.62 10.53 -4.79
C GLU A 200 13.91 11.33 -4.99
N LYS A 201 15.07 10.72 -4.73
CA LYS A 201 16.38 11.36 -5.00
C LYS A 201 16.66 11.59 -6.48
N LEU A 202 16.23 10.67 -7.35
CA LEU A 202 16.28 10.86 -8.79
C LEU A 202 15.38 12.03 -9.23
N ARG A 203 14.17 12.11 -8.65
CA ARG A 203 13.23 13.20 -8.90
C ARG A 203 13.82 14.56 -8.51
N GLU A 204 14.34 14.68 -7.29
CA GLU A 204 15.04 15.87 -6.80
C GLU A 204 16.18 16.29 -7.75
N ALA A 205 17.04 15.34 -8.15
CA ALA A 205 18.15 15.61 -9.05
C ALA A 205 17.71 16.13 -10.43
N LYS A 206 16.66 15.53 -11.02
CA LYS A 206 16.10 15.98 -12.30
C LYS A 206 15.51 17.40 -12.23
N TYR A 207 14.78 17.72 -11.15
CA TYR A 207 14.22 19.06 -10.98
C TYR A 207 15.30 20.12 -10.72
N ALA A 208 16.30 19.83 -9.90
CA ALA A 208 17.42 20.74 -9.66
C ALA A 208 18.18 21.07 -10.95
N PHE A 209 18.35 20.07 -11.83
CA PHE A 209 18.95 20.27 -13.15
C PHE A 209 18.05 21.13 -14.05
N SER A 210 16.75 20.85 -14.11
CA SER A 210 15.79 21.63 -14.89
C SER A 210 15.72 23.10 -14.45
N GLU A 211 15.77 23.40 -13.15
CA GLU A 211 15.81 24.77 -12.66
C GLU A 211 17.11 25.50 -13.06
N THR A 212 18.23 24.77 -13.08
CA THR A 212 19.54 25.30 -13.49
C THR A 212 19.55 25.61 -14.99
N GLU A 213 18.99 24.73 -15.83
CA GLU A 213 18.85 25.00 -17.27
C GLU A 213 17.92 26.18 -17.56
N VAL A 214 16.75 26.25 -16.91
CA VAL A 214 15.80 27.38 -17.09
C VAL A 214 16.44 28.71 -16.69
N LYS A 215 17.24 28.74 -15.62
CA LYS A 215 18.01 29.94 -15.24
C LYS A 215 19.08 30.32 -16.27
N ASN A 216 19.76 29.34 -16.87
CA ASN A 216 20.79 29.60 -17.89
C ASN A 216 20.21 30.01 -19.24
N THR A 217 18.97 29.63 -19.57
CA THR A 217 18.31 29.98 -20.83
C THR A 217 17.40 31.20 -20.75
N SER A 218 17.12 31.73 -19.56
CA SER A 218 16.31 32.93 -19.39
C SER A 218 17.20 34.18 -19.51
N PRO A 219 17.10 34.98 -20.60
CA PRO A 219 17.80 36.25 -20.65
C PRO A 219 17.20 37.13 -19.55
N SER A 220 18.05 37.57 -18.63
CA SER A 220 17.70 38.48 -17.55
C SER A 220 16.96 39.67 -18.16
N ALA A 221 15.68 39.84 -17.83
CA ALA A 221 14.96 41.07 -18.12
C ALA A 221 15.66 42.17 -17.30
N LYS A 222 16.60 42.86 -17.95
CA LYS A 222 17.07 44.16 -17.52
C LYS A 222 15.87 45.11 -17.62
N TYR A 223 15.32 45.48 -16.48
CA TYR A 223 14.70 46.78 -16.26
C TYR A 223 15.06 47.24 -14.86
#